data_AF-A0A9X6B9Q5-F1
#
_entry.id   AF-A0A9X6B9Q5-F1
#
_cell.length_a   1.000
_cell.length_b   1.000
_cell.length_c   1.000
_cell.angle_alpha   90.00
_cell.angle_beta   90.00
_cell.angle_gamma   90.00
#
_symmetry.space_group_name_H-M   'P 1'
#
loop_
_entity.id
_entity.type
_entity.pdbx_description
1 polymer ?
#
loop_
_entity_poly.entity_id
_entity_poly.type
_entity_poly.pdbx_seq_one_letter_code
_entity_poly.pdbx_strand_id
1 'polypeptide(L)'
;MILPEDFREKWDVNKDGPLITFPEKELINKNFSAEVKRFLSIGGLPETPPPYLEFTSSQSFVRSIINVFHMPEEFRKYWYLGTTSSGDPICIIEKQEKIVFLNNSDAYKEVFMNSSIQQFAACLLVYSKMIDKAVEINDKW
;
A
#
# COMPACT_ATOMS: atom_id res chain seq x y z
N MET A 1 -17.01 -2.48 -0.10
CA MET A 1 -15.56 -2.22 0.07
C MET A 1 -15.42 -1.02 0.99
N ILE A 2 -14.36 -0.94 1.81
CA ILE A 2 -14.18 0.17 2.76
C ILE A 2 -14.04 1.50 2.02
N LEU A 3 -14.71 2.55 2.49
CA LEU A 3 -14.55 3.88 1.93
C LEU A 3 -13.22 4.50 2.44
N PRO A 4 -12.59 5.38 1.66
CA PRO A 4 -11.39 6.11 2.07
C PRO A 4 -11.53 6.82 3.43
N GLU A 5 -12.67 7.47 3.66
CA GLU A 5 -13.01 8.16 4.90
C GLU A 5 -13.13 7.18 6.06
N ASP A 6 -13.86 6.08 5.86
CA ASP A 6 -14.03 5.03 6.87
C ASP A 6 -12.68 4.40 7.25
N PHE A 7 -11.78 4.21 6.28
CA PHE A 7 -10.44 3.68 6.55
C PHE A 7 -9.64 4.66 7.41
N ARG A 8 -9.62 5.93 7.02
CA ARG A 8 -8.92 6.99 7.75
C ARG A 8 -9.44 7.14 9.18
N GLU A 9 -10.75 7.04 9.39
CA GLU A 9 -11.36 7.10 10.72
C GLU A 9 -10.99 5.88 11.59
N LYS A 10 -10.91 4.69 10.98
CA LYS A 10 -10.61 3.43 11.70
C LYS A 10 -9.13 3.20 11.97
N TRP A 11 -8.25 3.88 11.24
CA TRP A 11 -6.81 3.76 11.42
C TRP A 11 -6.34 4.66 12.57
N ASP A 12 -5.76 4.07 13.62
CA ASP A 12 -5.28 4.86 14.76
C ASP A 12 -3.90 5.42 14.45
N VAL A 13 -3.84 6.67 13.98
CA VAL A 13 -2.57 7.31 13.62
C VAL A 13 -1.59 7.48 14.78
N ASN A 14 -2.06 7.48 16.02
CA ASN A 14 -1.20 7.63 17.19
C ASN A 14 -0.53 6.31 17.57
N LYS A 15 -1.24 5.20 17.37
CA LYS A 15 -0.79 3.85 17.73
C LYS A 15 -0.17 3.11 16.55
N ASP A 16 -0.84 3.11 15.40
CA ASP A 16 -0.47 2.36 14.19
C ASP A 16 0.38 3.17 13.20
N GLY A 17 0.61 4.46 13.46
CA GLY A 17 1.47 5.34 12.66
C GLY A 17 0.73 6.17 11.59
N PRO A 18 1.42 7.13 10.96
CA PRO A 18 0.79 8.13 10.12
C PRO A 18 0.27 7.54 8.79
N LEU A 19 -0.71 8.23 8.21
CA LEU A 19 -1.21 7.96 6.86
C LEU A 19 -0.55 8.89 5.85
N ILE A 20 -0.02 8.30 4.78
CA ILE A 20 0.57 8.98 3.64
C ILE A 20 -0.50 9.14 2.56
N THR A 21 -0.86 10.39 2.28
CA THR A 21 -1.80 10.73 1.20
C THR A 21 -1.08 11.25 -0.03
N PHE A 22 -1.70 11.05 -1.19
CA PHE A 22 -1.17 11.47 -2.48
C PHE A 22 -2.05 12.59 -3.05
N PRO A 23 -1.53 13.81 -3.28
CA PRO A 23 -2.33 14.91 -3.81
C PRO A 23 -2.95 14.56 -5.17
N GLU A 24 -4.22 14.92 -5.38
CA GLU A 24 -4.94 14.57 -6.61
C GLU A 24 -4.23 15.02 -7.90
N LYS A 25 -3.56 16.18 -7.85
CA LYS A 25 -2.73 16.70 -8.95
C LYS A 25 -1.64 15.73 -9.40
N GLU A 26 -1.08 14.94 -8.48
CA GLU A 26 -0.04 13.95 -8.79
C GLU A 26 -0.64 12.65 -9.36
N LEU A 27 -1.93 12.42 -9.09
CA LEU A 27 -2.68 11.26 -9.53
C LEU A 27 -3.41 11.50 -10.87
N ILE A 28 -3.63 12.75 -11.27
CA ILE A 28 -4.46 13.09 -12.44
C ILE A 28 -3.95 12.43 -13.73
N ASN A 29 -2.63 12.43 -13.93
CA ASN A 29 -1.95 11.87 -15.10
C ASN A 29 -1.67 10.37 -14.98
N LYS A 30 -2.09 9.73 -13.88
CA LYS A 30 -1.97 8.28 -13.70
C LYS A 30 -3.22 7.61 -14.26
N ASN A 31 -3.02 6.49 -14.92
CA ASN A 31 -4.09 5.70 -15.52
C ASN A 31 -4.75 4.77 -14.49
N PHE A 32 -5.20 5.37 -13.39
CA PHE A 32 -6.01 4.74 -12.35
C PHE A 32 -7.46 5.22 -12.47
N SER A 33 -8.37 4.40 -11.96
CA SER A 33 -9.77 4.73 -11.76
C SER A 33 -9.94 5.90 -10.79
N ALA A 34 -11.08 6.57 -10.88
CA ALA A 34 -11.44 7.62 -9.92
C ALA A 34 -11.47 7.08 -8.48
N GLU A 35 -11.85 5.81 -8.30
CA GLU A 35 -11.92 5.16 -6.99
C GLU A 35 -10.53 5.01 -6.36
N VAL A 36 -9.54 4.49 -7.10
CA VAL A 36 -8.16 4.37 -6.61
C VAL A 36 -7.57 5.75 -6.33
N LYS A 37 -7.78 6.72 -7.23
CA LYS A 37 -7.29 8.09 -7.02
C LYS A 37 -7.86 8.70 -5.75
N ARG A 38 -9.16 8.57 -5.54
CA ARG A 38 -9.86 9.03 -4.33
C ARG A 38 -9.37 8.31 -3.08
N PHE A 39 -9.08 7.02 -3.16
CA PHE A 39 -8.56 6.28 -2.02
C PHE A 39 -7.15 6.73 -1.64
N LEU A 40 -6.26 6.92 -2.61
CA LEU A 40 -4.91 7.40 -2.34
C LEU A 40 -4.88 8.87 -1.87
N SER A 41 -5.81 9.71 -2.32
CA SER A 41 -5.89 11.11 -1.89
C SER A 41 -6.52 11.31 -0.52
N ILE A 42 -7.58 10.56 -0.20
CA ILE A 42 -8.32 10.68 1.06
C ILE A 42 -7.89 9.59 2.06
N GLY A 43 -7.99 8.32 1.73
CA GLY A 43 -7.65 7.24 2.66
C GLY A 43 -6.15 7.20 2.96
N GLY A 44 -5.34 7.37 1.92
CA GLY A 44 -3.89 7.22 2.00
C GLY A 44 -3.46 5.78 2.26
N LEU A 45 -2.16 5.60 2.49
CA LEU A 45 -1.55 4.34 2.92
C LEU A 45 -0.78 4.58 4.22
N PRO A 46 -0.89 3.69 5.22
CA PRO A 46 -0.10 3.82 6.43
C PRO A 46 1.39 3.64 6.15
N GLU A 47 2.25 4.39 6.83
CA GLU A 47 3.70 4.40 6.56
C GLU A 47 4.36 3.05 6.87
N THR A 48 4.06 2.45 8.02
CA THR A 48 4.69 1.18 8.47
C THR A 48 3.69 0.20 9.08
N PRO A 49 2.64 -0.23 8.34
CA PRO A 49 1.62 -1.09 8.90
C PRO A 49 2.12 -2.52 9.16
N PRO A 50 1.51 -3.23 10.12
CA PRO A 50 1.61 -4.69 10.17
C PRO A 50 1.16 -5.35 8.84
N PRO A 51 1.78 -6.47 8.40
CA PRO A 51 2.87 -7.19 9.04
C PRO A 51 4.25 -6.72 8.53
N TYR A 52 4.73 -5.55 9.00
CA TYR A 52 6.03 -4.97 8.63
C TYR A 52 6.15 -4.62 7.14
N LEU A 53 5.11 -4.02 6.59
CA LEU A 53 5.20 -3.39 5.28
C LEU A 53 5.69 -1.95 5.49
N GLU A 54 6.37 -1.41 4.49
CA GLU A 54 6.86 -0.04 4.51
C GLU A 54 6.33 0.68 3.27
N PHE A 55 5.36 1.57 3.45
CA PHE A 55 4.90 2.43 2.37
C PHE A 55 5.70 3.72 2.42
N THR A 56 6.57 3.88 1.43
CA THR A 56 7.41 5.05 1.33
C THR A 56 6.87 5.95 0.24
N SER A 57 6.51 7.18 0.59
CA SER A 57 6.66 8.27 -0.37
C SER A 57 7.26 9.46 0.34
N SER A 58 8.58 9.57 0.27
CA SER A 58 9.32 10.74 0.75
C SER A 58 8.89 12.05 0.06
N GLN A 59 7.98 11.98 -0.93
CA GLN A 59 7.48 13.11 -1.71
C GLN A 59 5.98 13.04 -2.06
N SER A 60 5.16 12.22 -1.39
CA SER A 60 3.71 12.10 -1.67
C SER A 60 3.37 11.83 -3.14
N PHE A 61 4.23 11.12 -3.87
CA PHE A 61 4.10 10.89 -5.31
C PHE A 61 4.20 9.41 -5.66
N VAL A 62 3.26 8.91 -6.47
CA VAL A 62 3.27 7.54 -7.00
C VAL A 62 4.23 7.43 -8.18
N ARG A 63 5.33 6.71 -8.00
CA ARG A 63 6.41 6.56 -9.00
C ARG A 63 6.28 5.26 -9.78
N SER A 64 6.73 5.28 -11.03
CA SER A 64 6.88 4.04 -11.80
C SER A 64 8.02 3.22 -11.21
N ILE A 65 7.86 1.90 -11.12
CA ILE A 65 8.91 1.02 -10.60
C ILE A 65 10.18 1.07 -11.44
N ILE A 66 10.06 1.30 -12.75
CA ILE A 66 11.19 1.49 -13.67
C ILE A 66 12.10 2.61 -13.18
N ASN A 67 11.53 3.70 -12.67
CA ASN A 67 12.32 4.86 -12.24
C ASN A 67 12.89 4.67 -10.83
N VAL A 68 12.22 3.89 -9.97
CA VAL A 68 12.66 3.69 -8.58
C VAL A 68 13.76 2.63 -8.52
N PHE A 69 13.61 1.54 -9.27
CA PHE A 69 14.48 0.36 -9.22
C PHE A 69 15.31 0.15 -10.50
N HIS A 70 15.24 1.07 -11.47
CA HIS A 70 15.92 0.94 -12.78
C HIS A 70 15.54 -0.35 -13.53
N MET A 71 14.27 -0.77 -13.40
CA MET A 71 13.76 -2.01 -14.01
C MET A 71 13.56 -1.90 -15.53
N PRO A 72 13.56 -3.04 -16.25
CA PRO A 72 13.25 -3.06 -17.68
C PRO A 72 11.83 -2.58 -18.01
N GLU A 73 11.63 -2.19 -19.27
CA GLU A 73 10.36 -1.61 -19.75
C GLU A 73 9.14 -2.53 -19.65
N GLU A 74 9.34 -3.84 -19.56
CA GLU A 74 8.26 -4.80 -19.31
C GLU A 74 7.54 -4.57 -17.96
N PHE A 75 8.19 -3.89 -17.02
CA PHE A 75 7.63 -3.54 -15.72
C PHE A 75 6.88 -2.19 -15.72
N ARG A 76 6.70 -1.54 -16.88
CA ARG A 76 6.08 -0.20 -16.96
C ARG A 76 4.67 -0.13 -16.37
N LYS A 77 3.94 -1.24 -16.39
CA LYS A 77 2.58 -1.34 -15.83
C LYS A 77 2.54 -1.28 -14.29
N TYR A 78 3.66 -1.41 -13.59
CA TYR A 78 3.68 -1.42 -12.12
C TYR A 78 4.05 -0.05 -11.56
N TRP A 79 3.18 0.43 -10.68
CA TRP A 79 3.38 1.67 -9.93
C TRP A 79 3.74 1.35 -8.49
N TYR A 80 4.88 1.87 -8.05
CA TYR A 80 5.46 1.62 -6.75
C TYR A 80 4.64 2.29 -5.63
N LEU A 81 4.35 1.52 -4.59
CA LEU A 81 3.67 1.98 -3.37
C LEU A 81 4.58 1.90 -2.15
N GLY A 82 5.42 0.87 -2.06
CA GLY A 82 6.22 0.58 -0.88
C GLY A 82 7.00 -0.73 -1.02
N THR A 83 7.47 -1.27 0.09
CA THR A 83 8.22 -2.54 0.15
C THR A 83 7.69 -3.46 1.24
N THR A 84 7.91 -4.76 1.06
CA THR A 84 7.84 -5.74 2.14
C THR A 84 9.04 -5.58 3.09
N SER A 85 9.04 -6.28 4.22
CA SER A 85 10.20 -6.35 5.13
C SER A 85 11.46 -6.95 4.51
N SER A 86 11.32 -7.72 3.42
CA SER A 86 12.43 -8.26 2.63
C SER A 86 12.94 -7.29 1.56
N GLY A 87 12.33 -6.12 1.42
CA GLY A 87 12.67 -5.14 0.39
C GLY A 87 12.03 -5.42 -0.97
N ASP A 88 11.06 -6.35 -1.06
CA ASP A 88 10.36 -6.64 -2.31
C ASP A 88 9.39 -5.49 -2.65
N PRO A 89 9.43 -4.94 -3.88
CA PRO A 89 8.57 -3.82 -4.25
C PRO A 89 7.09 -4.21 -4.26
N ILE A 90 6.28 -3.49 -3.48
CA ILE A 90 4.81 -3.54 -3.49
C ILE A 90 4.30 -2.51 -4.49
N CYS A 91 3.42 -2.96 -5.38
CA CYS A 91 2.93 -2.19 -6.52
C CYS A 91 1.42 -2.28 -6.70
N ILE A 92 0.87 -1.26 -7.36
CA ILE A 92 -0.43 -1.33 -8.02
C ILE A 92 -0.24 -1.51 -9.52
N ILE A 93 -0.96 -2.46 -10.12
CA ILE A 93 -0.90 -2.70 -11.57
C ILE A 93 -1.83 -1.73 -12.29
N GLU A 94 -1.32 -0.98 -13.25
CA GLU A 94 -2.09 -0.06 -14.10
C GLU A 94 -3.29 -0.77 -14.76
N LYS A 95 -4.45 -0.11 -14.81
CA LYS A 95 -5.76 -0.62 -15.30
C LYS A 95 -6.37 -1.79 -14.52
N GLN A 96 -5.57 -2.72 -14.01
CA GLN A 96 -6.06 -3.89 -13.25
C GLN A 96 -6.30 -3.55 -11.79
N GLU A 97 -5.53 -2.61 -11.26
CA GLU A 97 -5.64 -2.03 -9.92
C GLU A 97 -5.50 -3.03 -8.77
N LYS A 98 -4.93 -4.20 -9.08
CA LYS A 98 -4.51 -5.19 -8.09
C LYS A 98 -3.25 -4.73 -7.38
N ILE A 99 -3.17 -5.08 -6.10
CA ILE A 99 -1.98 -4.92 -5.28
C ILE A 99 -1.18 -6.21 -5.35
N VAL A 100 0.08 -6.09 -5.70
CA VAL A 100 1.03 -7.20 -5.86
C VAL A 100 2.37 -6.80 -5.26
N PHE A 101 3.22 -7.78 -4.97
CA PHE A 101 4.64 -7.52 -4.80
C PHE A 101 5.44 -8.26 -5.88
N LEU A 102 6.62 -7.74 -6.20
CA LEU A 102 7.56 -8.37 -7.13
C LEU A 102 8.66 -9.07 -6.35
N ASN A 103 8.71 -10.40 -6.42
CA ASN A 103 9.69 -11.19 -5.66
C ASN A 103 11.10 -11.02 -6.25
N ASN A 104 11.93 -10.23 -5.59
CA ASN A 104 13.32 -9.95 -6.01
C ASN A 104 14.20 -11.20 -6.00
N SER A 105 13.84 -12.21 -5.20
CA SER A 105 14.57 -13.49 -5.15
C SER A 105 14.17 -14.48 -6.25
N ASP A 106 13.10 -14.19 -7.00
CA ASP A 106 12.56 -15.04 -8.08
C ASP A 106 12.29 -14.20 -9.34
N ALA A 107 13.34 -13.52 -9.83
CA ALA A 107 13.32 -12.74 -11.06
C ALA A 107 12.15 -11.73 -11.17
N TYR A 108 11.78 -11.10 -10.06
CA TYR A 108 10.64 -10.17 -9.96
C TYR A 108 9.29 -10.78 -10.36
N LYS A 109 9.11 -12.08 -10.12
CA LYS A 109 7.83 -12.75 -10.31
C LYS A 109 6.74 -12.01 -9.54
N GLU A 110 5.65 -11.69 -10.24
CA GLU A 110 4.46 -11.06 -9.68
C GLU A 110 3.80 -12.02 -8.68
N VAL A 111 3.62 -11.56 -7.44
CA VAL A 111 2.89 -12.28 -6.40
C VAL A 111 1.68 -11.47 -5.97
N PHE A 112 0.50 -12.09 -6.06
CA PHE A 112 -0.77 -11.48 -5.71
C PHE A 112 -0.87 -11.17 -4.21
N MET A 113 -1.33 -9.97 -3.87
CA MET A 113 -1.72 -9.61 -2.50
C MET A 113 -3.24 -9.41 -2.40
N ASN A 114 -3.78 -8.45 -3.15
CA ASN A 114 -5.19 -8.07 -3.07
C ASN A 114 -5.74 -7.62 -4.43
N SER A 115 -7.05 -7.77 -4.64
CA SER A 115 -7.67 -7.39 -5.91
C SER A 115 -7.94 -5.89 -6.03
N SER A 116 -7.87 -5.13 -4.93
CA SER A 116 -8.02 -3.67 -4.94
C SER A 116 -7.37 -3.00 -3.73
N ILE A 117 -7.15 -1.69 -3.81
CA ILE A 117 -6.63 -0.85 -2.71
C ILE A 117 -7.57 -0.87 -1.48
N GLN A 118 -8.88 -0.93 -1.70
CA GLN A 118 -9.86 -0.98 -0.60
C GLN A 118 -9.81 -2.32 0.14
N GLN A 119 -9.66 -3.44 -0.59
CA GLN A 119 -9.47 -4.74 0.03
C GLN A 119 -8.16 -4.80 0.80
N PHE A 120 -7.09 -4.28 0.20
CA PHE A 120 -5.79 -4.17 0.85
C PHE A 120 -5.87 -3.38 2.18
N ALA A 121 -6.46 -2.18 2.15
CA ALA A 121 -6.65 -1.35 3.34
C ALA A 121 -7.51 -2.04 4.42
N ALA A 122 -8.56 -2.76 4.02
CA ALA A 122 -9.36 -3.56 4.95
C ALA A 122 -8.54 -4.67 5.62
N CYS A 123 -7.63 -5.33 4.88
CA CYS A 123 -6.71 -6.31 5.45
C CYS A 123 -5.74 -5.68 6.46
N LEU A 124 -5.21 -4.48 6.18
CA LEU A 124 -4.33 -3.78 7.12
C LEU A 124 -5.02 -3.49 8.46
N LEU A 125 -6.29 -3.07 8.45
CA LEU A 125 -7.08 -2.89 9.68
C LEU A 125 -7.24 -4.20 10.46
N VAL A 126 -7.39 -5.33 9.77
CA VAL A 126 -7.49 -6.64 10.42
C VAL A 126 -6.15 -7.02 11.06
N TYR A 127 -5.02 -6.77 10.37
CA TYR A 127 -3.70 -7.04 10.91
C TYR A 127 -3.37 -6.18 12.13
N SER A 128 -3.66 -4.86 12.10
CA SER A 128 -3.48 -3.99 13.27
C SER A 128 -4.25 -4.52 14.49
N LYS A 129 -5.54 -4.87 14.33
CA LYS A 129 -6.35 -5.45 15.41
C LYS A 129 -5.85 -6.80 15.89
N MET A 130 -5.23 -7.60 15.01
CA MET A 130 -4.63 -8.87 15.39
C MET A 130 -3.43 -8.66 16.30
N ILE A 131 -2.58 -7.67 16.00
CA ILE A 131 -1.44 -7.30 16.84
C ILE A 131 -1.91 -6.83 18.21
N ASP A 132 -2.93 -5.97 18.28
CA ASP A 132 -3.50 -5.51 19.56
C ASP A 132 -3.93 -6.68 20.44
N LYS A 133 -4.65 -7.65 19.86
CA LYS A 133 -5.08 -8.85 20.58
C LYS A 133 -3.91 -9.71 21.03
N ALA A 134 -2.86 -9.83 20.22
CA ALA A 134 -1.68 -10.59 20.58
C ALA A 134 -0.94 -9.95 21.77
N VAL A 135 -0.81 -8.63 21.78
CA VAL A 135 -0.22 -7.87 22.90
C VAL A 135 -1.08 -8.03 24.16
N GLU A 136 -2.40 -7.86 24.07
CA GLU A 136 -3.32 -8.00 25.21
C GLU A 136 -3.23 -9.40 25.86
N ILE A 137 -3.10 -10.45 25.05
CA ILE A 137 -2.97 -11.83 25.56
C ILE A 137 -1.62 -12.02 26.24
N ASN A 138 -0.54 -11.46 25.70
CA ASN A 138 0.81 -11.65 26.24
C ASN A 138 1.08 -10.80 27.50
N ASP A 139 0.51 -9.60 27.60
CA ASP A 139 0.63 -8.72 28.78
C ASP A 139 -0.23 -9.20 29.98
N LYS A 140 -1.06 -10.24 29.78
CA LYS A 140 -1.89 -10.87 30.82
C LYS A 140 -1.23 -12.07 31.50
N TRP A 141 0.06 -12.32 31.25
CA TRP A 141 0.89 -13.34 31.94
C TRP A 141 1.95 -12.67 32.82
#